data_AF-A0A1M4N1K0-F1
#
_entry.id   AF-A0A1M4N1K0-F1
#
_cell.length_a   1.000
_cell.length_b   1.000
_cell.length_c   1.000
_cell.angle_alpha   90.00
_cell.angle_beta   90.00
_cell.angle_gamma   90.00
#
_symmetry.space_group_name_H-M   'P 1'
#
loop_
_entity.id
_entity.type
_entity.pdbx_description
1 polymer ?
#
loop_
_entity_poly.entity_id
_entity_poly.type
_entity_poly.pdbx_seq_one_letter_code
_entity_poly.pdbx_strand_id
1 'polypeptide(L)'
;MTKTKAQIARIVAGLRDIHIKTDRDRAIRNELELLFSYGEDDQLTHHPVRFTGGTETHGITFIEGSGGGKTTAILKVLRDFEPLALNPETGAPRWLFSKVESPATLRSLGVSILQRLGVDRVSDRAKVYEIWEMVRVKLKTSGISLLWLDEAHDLFKDTVTAETNDMFKMLKSMMQGDHPVVLVLSGTERLEAMTGIDAQVNRRFVKIKPQPLAYGTDNGRIEVVVRKFAEKAELESDISGEIVARLIRASRFRFGRCIELTIRAIHTALMDGADALRIEHFQVAFAEIESADVTKNIFISPDWQLIELADDDDAKALELQASARNPNKKKKVA
;
A
#
# COMPACT_ATOMS: atom_id res chain seq x y z
N MET A 1 -6.33 -38.31 2.83
CA MET A 1 -4.86 -38.38 2.97
C MET A 1 -4.35 -37.03 3.46
N THR A 2 -3.60 -37.00 4.55
CA THR A 2 -3.02 -35.76 5.09
C THR A 2 -2.00 -35.18 4.11
N LYS A 3 -2.10 -33.88 3.80
CA LYS A 3 -1.19 -33.22 2.85
C LYS A 3 0.20 -33.08 3.48
N THR A 4 1.27 -33.22 2.69
CA THR A 4 2.64 -32.97 3.16
C THR A 4 2.87 -31.48 3.37
N LYS A 5 3.83 -31.10 4.24
CA LYS A 5 4.21 -29.69 4.47
C LYS A 5 4.56 -28.94 3.17
N ALA A 6 5.22 -29.61 2.22
CA ALA A 6 5.57 -29.04 0.93
C ALA A 6 4.36 -28.80 0.01
N GLN A 7 3.31 -29.63 0.12
CA GLN A 7 2.04 -29.39 -0.58
C GLN A 7 1.27 -28.24 0.06
N ILE A 8 1.21 -28.20 1.40
CA ILE A 8 0.57 -27.11 2.15
C ILE A 8 1.21 -25.77 1.80
N ALA A 9 2.55 -25.69 1.80
CA ALA A 9 3.27 -24.48 1.42
C ALA A 9 2.93 -23.99 0.00
N ARG A 10 2.79 -24.93 -0.96
CA ARG A 10 2.38 -24.61 -2.34
C ARG A 10 0.95 -24.10 -2.43
N ILE A 11 0.01 -24.72 -1.70
CA ILE A 11 -1.38 -24.26 -1.63
C ILE A 11 -1.42 -22.84 -1.06
N VAL A 12 -0.77 -22.62 0.09
CA VAL A 12 -0.73 -21.30 0.76
C VAL A 12 -0.08 -20.24 -0.12
N ALA A 13 0.98 -20.55 -0.85
CA ALA A 13 1.56 -19.65 -1.83
C ALA A 13 0.54 -19.30 -2.94
N GLY A 14 -0.16 -20.31 -3.47
CA GLY A 14 -1.20 -20.09 -4.47
C GLY A 14 -2.39 -19.25 -3.97
N LEU A 15 -2.73 -19.31 -2.67
CA LEU A 15 -3.74 -18.43 -2.07
C LEU A 15 -3.29 -16.97 -2.04
N ARG A 16 -2.00 -16.71 -1.77
CA ARG A 16 -1.43 -15.35 -1.75
C ARG A 16 -1.40 -14.70 -3.15
N ASP A 17 -1.38 -15.51 -4.20
CA ASP A 17 -1.43 -15.04 -5.59
C ASP A 17 -2.85 -14.69 -6.05
N ILE A 18 -3.89 -15.04 -5.28
CA ILE A 18 -5.27 -14.70 -5.61
C ILE A 18 -5.48 -13.20 -5.39
N HIS A 19 -5.73 -12.49 -6.48
CA HIS A 19 -6.15 -11.10 -6.42
C HIS A 19 -7.67 -10.99 -6.30
N ILE A 20 -8.14 -10.38 -5.22
CA ILE A 20 -9.54 -10.03 -5.01
C ILE A 20 -9.72 -8.58 -5.44
N LYS A 21 -10.47 -8.36 -6.52
CA LYS A 21 -10.81 -7.02 -7.01
C LYS A 21 -11.69 -6.31 -5.98
N THR A 22 -11.34 -5.06 -5.67
CA THR A 22 -12.09 -4.20 -4.77
C THR A 22 -12.32 -2.82 -5.40
N ASP A 23 -13.14 -1.99 -4.77
CA ASP A 23 -13.40 -0.63 -5.26
C ASP A 23 -12.14 0.24 -5.32
N ARG A 24 -11.12 -0.07 -4.51
CA ARG A 24 -9.84 0.65 -4.53
C ARG A 24 -9.05 0.41 -5.81
N ASP A 25 -9.15 -0.78 -6.40
CA ASP A 25 -8.50 -1.11 -7.67
C ASP A 25 -9.09 -0.27 -8.81
N ARG A 26 -10.42 -0.11 -8.79
CA ARG A 26 -11.15 0.76 -9.72
C ARG A 26 -10.77 2.22 -9.49
N ALA A 27 -10.69 2.69 -8.25
CA ALA A 27 -10.28 4.07 -7.94
C ALA A 27 -8.87 4.38 -8.47
N ILE A 28 -7.88 3.50 -8.25
CA ILE A 28 -6.52 3.69 -8.77
C ILE A 28 -6.54 3.71 -10.30
N ARG A 29 -7.23 2.74 -10.93
CA ARG A 29 -7.31 2.67 -12.40
C ARG A 29 -7.91 3.94 -12.99
N ASN A 30 -9.03 4.42 -12.46
CA ASN A 30 -9.69 5.62 -12.95
C ASN A 30 -8.76 6.85 -12.86
N GLU A 31 -8.02 7.00 -11.75
CA GLU A 31 -7.06 8.09 -11.61
C GLU A 31 -5.88 7.96 -12.59
N LEU A 32 -5.38 6.74 -12.85
CA LEU A 32 -4.36 6.54 -13.87
C LEU A 32 -4.89 6.92 -15.26
N GLU A 33 -6.12 6.56 -15.62
CA GLU A 33 -6.74 6.94 -16.89
C GLU A 33 -6.87 8.46 -17.06
N LEU A 34 -6.96 9.23 -15.97
CA LEU A 34 -6.96 10.69 -15.98
C LEU A 34 -5.54 11.30 -16.04
N LEU A 35 -4.54 10.59 -15.51
CA LEU A 35 -3.16 11.05 -15.42
C LEU A 35 -2.33 10.77 -16.67
N PHE A 36 -2.85 9.96 -17.60
CA PHE A 36 -2.18 9.61 -18.86
C PHE A 36 -3.03 10.03 -20.08
N SER A 37 -2.38 10.52 -21.13
CA SER A 37 -3.07 11.06 -22.30
C SER A 37 -3.54 9.97 -23.27
N TYR A 38 -4.56 10.27 -24.07
CA TYR A 38 -4.98 9.45 -25.21
C TYR A 38 -4.24 9.89 -26.49
N GLY A 39 -3.93 8.93 -27.35
CA GLY A 39 -3.38 9.15 -28.68
C GLY A 39 -4.46 9.51 -29.70
N GLU A 40 -4.05 9.79 -30.94
CA GLU A 40 -4.98 10.07 -32.05
C GLU A 40 -5.84 8.86 -32.43
N ASP A 41 -5.41 7.65 -32.04
CA ASP A 41 -6.08 6.37 -32.21
C ASP A 41 -7.06 6.03 -31.08
N ASP A 42 -7.35 7.00 -30.20
CA ASP A 42 -8.21 6.86 -29.02
C ASP A 42 -7.71 5.79 -28.03
N GLN A 43 -6.42 5.44 -28.10
CA GLN A 43 -5.78 4.53 -27.16
C GLN A 43 -5.05 5.31 -26.07
N LEU A 44 -5.11 4.78 -24.85
CA LEU A 44 -4.38 5.37 -23.74
C LEU A 44 -2.87 5.20 -23.96
N THR A 45 -2.11 6.28 -23.76
CA THR A 45 -0.66 6.31 -23.93
C THR A 45 0.05 6.26 -22.59
N HIS A 46 1.38 6.12 -22.61
CA HIS A 46 2.20 6.22 -21.40
C HIS A 46 2.66 7.65 -21.09
N HIS A 47 2.21 8.64 -21.86
CA HIS A 47 2.59 10.03 -21.68
C HIS A 47 1.72 10.68 -20.60
N PRO A 48 2.32 11.26 -19.54
CA PRO A 48 1.53 11.91 -18.51
C PRO A 48 0.78 13.13 -19.05
N VAL A 49 -0.48 13.29 -18.65
CA VAL A 49 -1.23 14.53 -18.84
C VAL A 49 -0.49 15.65 -18.12
N ARG A 50 -0.42 16.80 -18.79
CA ARG A 50 0.15 18.03 -18.25
C ARG A 50 -0.95 19.00 -17.83
N PHE A 51 -0.96 19.36 -16.57
CA PHE A 51 -1.86 20.31 -15.92
C PHE A 51 -1.21 21.71 -15.85
N THR A 52 -1.96 22.69 -15.32
CA THR A 52 -1.47 24.05 -15.03
C THR A 52 -0.73 24.68 -16.23
N GLY A 53 -1.39 24.73 -17.39
CA GLY A 53 -0.82 25.33 -18.61
C GLY A 53 0.33 24.54 -19.23
N GLY A 54 0.41 23.22 -19.00
CA GLY A 54 1.42 22.35 -19.60
C GLY A 54 2.70 22.17 -18.78
N THR A 55 2.76 22.72 -17.57
CA THR A 55 4.01 22.84 -16.80
C THR A 55 4.31 21.65 -15.90
N GLU A 56 3.29 20.89 -15.50
CA GLU A 56 3.44 19.84 -14.50
C GLU A 56 2.44 18.69 -14.70
N THR A 57 2.79 17.49 -14.25
CA THR A 57 1.83 16.39 -14.09
C THR A 57 1.33 16.31 -12.64
N HIS A 58 0.39 15.42 -12.37
CA HIS A 58 -0.17 15.15 -11.05
C HIS A 58 0.18 13.73 -10.59
N GLY A 59 -0.22 13.39 -9.37
CA GLY A 59 0.06 12.09 -8.76
C GLY A 59 -1.10 11.56 -7.94
N ILE A 60 -0.89 10.38 -7.36
CA ILE A 60 -1.86 9.69 -6.49
C ILE A 60 -1.23 9.50 -5.11
N THR A 61 -1.94 9.88 -4.06
CA THR A 61 -1.61 9.51 -2.69
C THR A 61 -2.59 8.44 -2.22
N PHE A 62 -2.10 7.22 -2.02
CA PHE A 62 -2.89 6.08 -1.55
C PHE A 62 -2.67 5.89 -0.03
N ILE A 63 -3.72 6.12 0.75
CA ILE A 63 -3.67 6.13 2.22
C ILE A 63 -4.46 4.94 2.74
N GLU A 64 -3.77 4.00 3.35
CA GLU A 64 -4.39 2.85 4.01
C GLU A 64 -3.46 2.38 5.13
N GLY A 65 -4.00 2.23 6.34
CA GLY A 65 -3.23 1.76 7.49
C GLY A 65 -2.51 0.42 7.26
N SER A 66 -1.50 0.15 8.08
CA SER A 66 -0.62 -1.01 7.91
C SER A 66 -1.38 -2.35 7.83
N GLY A 67 -0.99 -3.17 6.85
CA GLY A 67 -1.68 -4.43 6.55
C GLY A 67 -2.99 -4.27 5.76
N GLY A 68 -3.32 -3.08 5.23
CA GLY A 68 -4.48 -2.89 4.36
C GLY A 68 -4.40 -3.61 3.00
N GLY A 69 -3.20 -3.93 2.51
CA GLY A 69 -2.99 -4.55 1.20
C GLY A 69 -2.73 -3.56 0.06
N LYS A 70 -2.38 -2.31 0.40
CA LYS A 70 -1.95 -1.23 -0.51
C LYS A 70 -0.99 -1.68 -1.62
N THR A 71 0.10 -2.36 -1.25
CA THR A 71 1.15 -2.78 -2.17
C THR A 71 0.61 -3.75 -3.22
N THR A 72 -0.19 -4.74 -2.79
CA THR A 72 -0.80 -5.72 -3.70
C THR A 72 -1.81 -5.06 -4.64
N ALA A 73 -2.63 -4.14 -4.15
CA ALA A 73 -3.64 -3.45 -4.96
C ALA A 73 -2.98 -2.58 -6.06
N ILE A 74 -2.05 -1.71 -5.68
CA ILE A 74 -1.35 -0.83 -6.64
C ILE A 74 -0.56 -1.64 -7.65
N LEU A 75 0.22 -2.63 -7.18
CA LEU A 75 1.03 -3.48 -8.06
C LEU A 75 0.18 -4.23 -9.09
N LYS A 76 -0.99 -4.74 -8.67
CA LYS A 76 -1.88 -5.45 -9.59
C LYS A 76 -2.47 -4.50 -10.64
N VAL A 77 -2.93 -3.32 -10.22
CA VAL A 77 -3.44 -2.32 -11.16
C VAL A 77 -2.36 -1.91 -12.16
N LEU A 78 -1.13 -1.61 -11.72
CA LEU A 78 -0.03 -1.23 -12.61
C LEU A 78 0.39 -2.35 -13.58
N ARG A 79 0.34 -3.61 -13.15
CA ARG A 79 0.62 -4.77 -14.02
C ARG A 79 -0.47 -5.00 -15.08
N ASP A 80 -1.71 -4.64 -14.76
CA ASP A 80 -2.87 -4.79 -15.66
C ASP A 80 -3.18 -3.50 -16.43
N PHE A 81 -2.36 -2.46 -16.29
CA PHE A 81 -2.54 -1.17 -16.95
C PHE A 81 -1.65 -1.09 -18.19
N GLU A 82 -2.21 -1.51 -19.33
CA GLU A 82 -1.48 -1.77 -20.59
C GLU A 82 -0.43 -0.71 -20.95
N PRO A 83 -0.73 0.61 -20.91
CA PRO A 83 0.25 1.62 -21.32
C PRO A 83 1.51 1.65 -20.45
N LEU A 84 1.43 1.18 -19.21
CA LEU A 84 2.55 1.13 -18.28
C LEU A 84 3.09 -0.28 -18.04
N ALA A 85 2.29 -1.32 -18.31
CA ALA A 85 2.62 -2.71 -17.98
C ALA A 85 3.85 -3.21 -18.76
N LEU A 86 3.98 -2.82 -20.04
CA LEU A 86 5.07 -3.24 -20.90
C LEU A 86 5.53 -2.12 -21.84
N ASN A 87 6.82 -1.79 -21.79
CA ASN A 87 7.48 -1.00 -22.80
C ASN A 87 7.93 -1.93 -23.95
N PRO A 88 7.39 -1.81 -25.17
CA PRO A 88 7.80 -2.65 -26.30
C PRO A 88 9.27 -2.45 -26.71
N GLU A 89 9.87 -1.30 -26.39
CA GLU A 89 11.26 -0.98 -26.76
C GLU A 89 12.28 -1.64 -25.81
N THR A 90 11.93 -1.81 -24.54
CA THR A 90 12.86 -2.31 -23.50
C THR A 90 12.45 -3.67 -22.94
N GLY A 91 11.22 -4.12 -23.18
CA GLY A 91 10.66 -5.33 -22.56
C GLY A 91 10.38 -5.20 -21.06
N ALA A 92 10.51 -4.00 -20.49
CA ALA A 92 10.31 -3.72 -19.06
C ALA A 92 9.09 -2.81 -18.84
N PRO A 93 8.49 -2.76 -17.63
CA PRO A 93 7.40 -1.84 -17.35
C PRO A 93 7.83 -0.37 -17.42
N ARG A 94 6.88 0.53 -17.73
CA ARG A 94 7.08 2.00 -17.71
C ARG A 94 6.80 2.62 -16.34
N TRP A 95 6.80 1.80 -15.29
CA TRP A 95 6.70 2.23 -13.90
C TRP A 95 7.86 1.68 -13.08
N LEU A 96 8.26 2.42 -12.04
CA LEU A 96 9.28 2.00 -11.09
C LEU A 96 8.70 1.95 -9.67
N PHE A 97 8.86 0.82 -9.00
CA PHE A 97 8.54 0.68 -7.57
C PHE A 97 9.78 0.89 -6.71
N SER A 98 9.70 1.79 -5.74
CA SER A 98 10.72 1.95 -4.71
C SER A 98 10.06 1.99 -3.34
N LYS A 99 10.38 1.02 -2.48
CA LYS A 99 10.04 1.11 -1.06
C LYS A 99 10.98 2.13 -0.40
N VAL A 100 10.41 3.06 0.33
CA VAL A 100 11.17 4.00 1.17
C VAL A 100 11.62 3.24 2.42
N GLU A 101 12.93 3.26 2.69
CA GLU A 101 13.51 2.63 3.87
C GLU A 101 13.78 3.68 4.94
N SER A 102 13.38 3.38 6.19
CA SER A 102 13.56 4.27 7.32
C SER A 102 14.92 4.02 8.00
N PRO A 103 15.70 5.08 8.37
CA PRO A 103 15.43 6.49 8.11
C PRO A 103 15.74 6.88 6.65
N ALA A 104 14.81 7.59 6.01
CA ALA A 104 14.99 8.04 4.64
C ALA A 104 15.67 9.42 4.56
N THR A 105 16.57 9.58 3.60
CA THR A 105 17.17 10.87 3.23
C THR A 105 17.02 11.09 1.73
N LEU A 106 17.10 12.33 1.25
CA LEU A 106 17.05 12.63 -0.19
C LEU A 106 18.14 11.86 -0.94
N ARG A 107 19.29 11.66 -0.31
CA ARG A 107 20.39 10.88 -0.85
C ARG A 107 20.05 9.40 -0.93
N SER A 108 19.65 8.78 0.20
CA SER A 108 19.41 7.33 0.25
C SER A 108 18.26 6.93 -0.67
N LEU A 109 17.19 7.74 -0.77
CA LEU A 109 16.11 7.51 -1.73
C LEU A 109 16.62 7.58 -3.18
N GLY A 110 17.36 8.65 -3.53
CA GLY A 110 17.88 8.82 -4.89
C GLY A 110 18.81 7.66 -5.30
N VAL A 111 19.71 7.24 -4.40
CA VAL A 111 20.60 6.08 -4.63
C VAL A 111 19.79 4.79 -4.80
N SER A 112 18.78 4.56 -3.95
CA SER A 112 17.90 3.39 -4.00
C SER A 112 17.10 3.30 -5.31
N ILE A 113 16.67 4.44 -5.84
CA ILE A 113 16.03 4.55 -7.17
C ILE A 113 17.04 4.24 -8.28
N LEU A 114 18.23 4.82 -8.22
CA LEU A 114 19.29 4.60 -9.22
C LEU A 114 19.73 3.14 -9.31
N GLN A 115 19.87 2.47 -8.18
CA GLN A 115 20.18 1.03 -8.13
C GLN A 115 19.11 0.21 -8.85
N ARG A 116 17.82 0.52 -8.66
CA ARG A 116 16.71 -0.13 -9.38
C ARG A 116 16.71 0.19 -10.88
N LEU A 117 17.27 1.32 -11.27
CA LEU A 117 17.50 1.71 -12.66
C LEU A 117 18.81 1.16 -13.25
N GLY A 118 19.46 0.21 -12.55
CA GLY A 118 20.67 -0.47 -13.02
C GLY A 118 21.96 0.34 -12.84
N VAL A 119 22.00 1.28 -11.90
CA VAL A 119 23.24 2.01 -11.55
C VAL A 119 23.85 1.39 -10.30
N ASP A 120 24.88 0.56 -10.50
CA ASP A 120 25.49 -0.25 -9.43
C ASP A 120 26.25 0.58 -8.40
N ARG A 121 26.83 1.71 -8.80
CA ARG A 121 27.68 2.55 -7.94
C ARG A 121 27.37 4.02 -8.13
N VAL A 122 27.06 4.69 -7.01
CA VAL A 122 26.97 6.14 -6.93
C VAL A 122 28.12 6.60 -6.05
N SER A 123 28.89 7.60 -6.52
CA SER A 123 30.01 8.14 -5.75
C SER A 123 29.55 8.70 -4.40
N ASP A 124 30.27 8.38 -3.32
CA ASP A 124 30.02 8.94 -1.99
C ASP A 124 30.12 10.47 -1.95
N ARG A 125 30.88 11.05 -2.87
CA ARG A 125 31.04 12.50 -3.01
C ARG A 125 29.99 13.17 -3.90
N ALA A 126 29.17 12.39 -4.61
CA ALA A 126 28.12 12.94 -5.48
C ALA A 126 27.17 13.79 -4.65
N LYS A 127 26.87 15.00 -5.11
CA LYS A 127 25.94 15.89 -4.41
C LYS A 127 24.50 15.43 -4.66
N VAL A 128 23.59 15.78 -3.73
CA VAL A 128 22.18 15.37 -3.83
C VAL A 128 21.54 15.82 -5.14
N TYR A 129 21.81 17.04 -5.63
CA TYR A 129 21.26 17.49 -6.91
C TYR A 129 21.77 16.66 -8.10
N GLU A 130 23.04 16.23 -8.10
CA GLU A 130 23.63 15.40 -9.16
C GLU A 130 22.97 14.01 -9.20
N ILE A 131 22.69 13.45 -8.01
CA ILE A 131 21.96 12.20 -7.87
C ILE A 131 20.57 12.31 -8.48
N TRP A 132 19.82 13.37 -8.13
CA TRP A 132 18.45 13.55 -8.63
C TRP A 132 18.39 13.94 -10.11
N GLU A 133 19.41 14.63 -10.62
CA GLU A 133 19.58 14.83 -12.06
C GLU A 133 19.80 13.50 -12.79
N MET A 134 20.67 12.64 -12.27
CA MET A 134 20.89 11.31 -12.81
C MET A 134 19.63 10.44 -12.74
N VAL A 135 18.84 10.54 -11.66
CA VAL A 135 17.52 9.86 -11.54
C VAL A 135 16.61 10.30 -12.68
N ARG A 136 16.46 11.61 -12.93
CA ARG A 136 15.61 12.12 -14.02
C ARG A 136 16.07 11.62 -15.38
N VAL A 137 17.37 11.68 -15.65
CA VAL A 137 17.93 11.17 -16.91
C VAL A 137 17.64 9.69 -17.06
N LYS A 138 17.89 8.87 -16.03
CA LYS A 138 17.68 7.42 -16.08
C LYS A 138 16.21 7.04 -16.22
N LEU A 139 15.29 7.73 -15.56
CA LEU A 139 13.84 7.51 -15.75
C LEU A 139 13.43 7.82 -17.19
N LYS A 140 13.90 8.95 -17.75
CA LYS A 140 13.65 9.34 -19.15
C LYS A 140 14.20 8.30 -20.12
N THR A 141 15.48 7.93 -20.01
CA THR A 141 16.11 6.98 -20.95
C THR A 141 15.56 5.57 -20.83
N SER A 142 14.98 5.21 -19.69
CA SER A 142 14.33 3.90 -19.49
C SER A 142 12.85 3.91 -19.91
N GLY A 143 12.33 5.06 -20.37
CA GLY A 143 10.92 5.21 -20.76
C GLY A 143 9.94 5.07 -19.60
N ILE A 144 10.38 5.31 -18.36
CA ILE A 144 9.56 5.22 -17.15
C ILE A 144 8.81 6.53 -16.95
N SER A 145 7.48 6.48 -16.93
CA SER A 145 6.60 7.64 -16.77
C SER A 145 5.83 7.64 -15.45
N LEU A 146 5.93 6.58 -14.63
CA LEU A 146 5.38 6.51 -13.28
C LEU A 146 6.43 6.06 -12.25
N LEU A 147 6.53 6.77 -11.14
CA LEU A 147 7.36 6.39 -9.99
C LEU A 147 6.47 6.19 -8.77
N TRP A 148 6.46 4.97 -8.25
CA TRP A 148 5.73 4.59 -7.05
C TRP A 148 6.68 4.49 -5.85
N LEU A 149 6.45 5.35 -4.86
CA LEU A 149 7.12 5.35 -3.56
C LEU A 149 6.20 4.74 -2.50
N ASP A 150 6.53 3.55 -2.01
CA ASP A 150 5.80 2.88 -0.93
C ASP A 150 6.42 3.17 0.43
N GLU A 151 5.60 3.17 1.48
CA GLU A 151 5.92 3.71 2.80
C GLU A 151 6.43 5.16 2.74
N ALA A 152 5.84 5.98 1.85
CA ALA A 152 6.25 7.37 1.64
C ALA A 152 6.13 8.25 2.90
N HIS A 153 5.40 7.82 3.93
CA HIS A 153 5.37 8.49 5.23
C HIS A 153 6.75 8.53 5.91
N ASP A 154 7.66 7.60 5.60
CA ASP A 154 9.04 7.61 6.11
C ASP A 154 9.91 8.70 5.48
N LEU A 155 9.47 9.35 4.39
CA LEU A 155 10.16 10.50 3.80
C LEU A 155 10.05 11.77 4.65
N PHE A 156 9.02 11.82 5.49
CA PHE A 156 8.69 13.01 6.25
C PHE A 156 8.91 12.70 7.73
N LYS A 157 9.63 13.60 8.41
CA LYS A 157 9.77 13.51 9.86
C LYS A 157 8.51 14.04 10.54
N ASP A 158 8.31 13.67 11.80
CA ASP A 158 7.15 14.10 12.59
C ASP A 158 7.13 15.62 12.87
N THR A 159 8.16 16.35 12.44
CA THR A 159 8.24 17.82 12.47
C THR A 159 8.64 18.36 11.10
N VAL A 160 8.10 19.54 10.75
CA VAL A 160 8.50 20.25 9.53
C VAL A 160 9.93 20.74 9.69
N THR A 161 10.85 20.02 9.06
CA THR A 161 12.27 20.38 9.01
C THR A 161 12.63 20.94 7.63
N ALA A 162 13.81 21.57 7.52
CA ALA A 162 14.37 21.94 6.22
C ALA A 162 14.42 20.75 5.25
N GLU A 163 14.76 19.56 5.76
CA GLU A 163 14.79 18.31 4.99
C GLU A 163 13.41 17.95 4.42
N THR A 164 12.35 18.11 5.21
CA THR A 164 10.96 17.85 4.78
C THR A 164 10.57 18.78 3.61
N ASN A 165 10.95 20.05 3.69
CA ASN A 165 10.71 21.00 2.58
C ASN A 165 11.53 20.65 1.33
N ASP A 166 12.76 20.19 1.49
CA ASP A 166 13.58 19.78 0.36
C ASP A 166 13.05 18.49 -0.30
N MET A 167 12.43 17.59 0.48
CA MET A 167 11.67 16.45 -0.06
C MET A 167 10.50 16.92 -0.93
N PHE A 168 9.68 17.86 -0.46
CA PHE A 168 8.56 18.39 -1.26
C PHE A 168 9.02 19.08 -2.54
N LYS A 169 10.11 19.86 -2.48
CA LYS A 169 10.72 20.45 -3.68
C LYS A 169 11.21 19.39 -4.67
N MET A 170 11.80 18.30 -4.18
CA MET A 170 12.23 17.20 -5.02
C MET A 170 11.05 16.51 -5.69
N LEU A 171 10.00 16.15 -4.94
CA LEU A 171 8.78 15.53 -5.51
C LEU A 171 8.17 16.43 -6.59
N LYS A 172 8.08 17.74 -6.32
CA LYS A 172 7.63 18.73 -7.30
C LYS A 172 8.51 18.75 -8.56
N SER A 173 9.83 18.73 -8.39
CA SER A 173 10.77 18.72 -9.52
C SER A 173 10.63 17.48 -10.40
N MET A 174 10.24 16.33 -9.85
CA MET A 174 10.01 15.10 -10.61
C MET A 174 8.75 15.16 -11.48
N MET A 175 7.77 15.97 -11.07
CA MET A 175 6.48 16.13 -11.76
C MET A 175 6.53 17.21 -12.85
N GLN A 176 7.70 17.81 -13.10
CA GLN A 176 7.88 18.98 -13.96
C GLN A 176 8.99 18.76 -15.00
N GLY A 177 9.09 19.68 -15.97
CA GLY A 177 10.13 19.69 -17.00
C GLY A 177 9.77 18.86 -18.24
N ASP A 178 10.80 18.44 -18.98
CA ASP A 178 10.64 17.77 -20.28
C ASP A 178 10.08 16.35 -20.14
N HIS A 179 10.45 15.64 -19.08
CA HIS A 179 10.01 14.28 -18.77
C HIS A 179 9.38 14.23 -17.37
N PRO A 180 8.16 14.78 -17.20
CA PRO A 180 7.46 14.72 -15.93
C PRO A 180 7.07 13.27 -15.65
N VAL A 181 7.14 12.88 -14.38
CA VAL A 181 6.81 11.53 -13.93
C VAL A 181 5.61 11.61 -13.00
N VAL A 182 4.59 10.77 -13.27
CA VAL A 182 3.46 10.59 -12.37
C VAL A 182 3.96 9.94 -11.09
N LEU A 183 3.68 10.56 -9.94
CA LEU A 183 4.08 10.03 -8.65
C LEU A 183 2.93 9.28 -8.00
N VAL A 184 3.17 8.05 -7.56
CA VAL A 184 2.27 7.34 -6.65
C VAL A 184 2.95 7.27 -5.29
N LEU A 185 2.33 7.85 -4.27
CA LEU A 185 2.81 7.78 -2.89
C LEU A 185 1.85 6.89 -2.11
N SER A 186 2.32 5.77 -1.57
CA SER A 186 1.51 4.94 -0.67
C SER A 186 2.05 4.95 0.75
N GLY A 187 1.16 4.91 1.72
CA GLY A 187 1.52 4.92 3.12
C GLY A 187 0.31 4.91 4.04
N THR A 188 0.58 5.06 5.32
CA THR A 188 -0.44 5.13 6.37
C THR A 188 -1.03 6.53 6.47
N GLU A 189 -1.93 6.73 7.42
CA GLU A 189 -2.58 7.99 7.76
C GLU A 189 -1.55 9.09 8.13
N ARG A 190 -0.33 8.70 8.52
CA ARG A 190 0.81 9.62 8.70
C ARG A 190 1.14 10.37 7.41
N LEU A 191 1.11 9.69 6.25
CA LEU A 191 1.34 10.32 4.94
C LEU A 191 0.31 11.40 4.64
N GLU A 192 -0.95 11.18 5.02
CA GLU A 192 -2.03 12.15 4.85
C GLU A 192 -1.75 13.43 5.65
N ALA A 193 -1.38 13.27 6.93
CA ALA A 193 -1.05 14.38 7.80
C ALA A 193 0.15 15.18 7.28
N MET A 194 1.18 14.48 6.78
CA MET A 194 2.43 15.08 6.28
C MET A 194 2.24 15.81 4.95
N THR A 195 1.56 15.20 3.97
CA THR A 195 1.28 15.83 2.67
C THR A 195 0.35 17.04 2.79
N GLY A 196 -0.51 17.07 3.83
CA GLY A 196 -1.37 18.22 4.13
C GLY A 196 -0.62 19.47 4.60
N ILE A 197 0.67 19.38 4.94
CA ILE A 197 1.48 20.51 5.41
C ILE A 197 1.82 21.47 4.27
N ASP A 198 2.07 20.95 3.06
CA ASP A 198 2.38 21.76 1.88
C ASP A 198 1.16 21.77 0.92
N ALA A 199 0.47 22.90 0.85
CA ALA A 199 -0.70 23.07 0.00
C ALA A 199 -0.39 22.90 -1.50
N GLN A 200 0.84 23.19 -1.95
CA GLN A 200 1.25 23.00 -3.34
C GLN A 200 1.47 21.52 -3.67
N VAL A 201 1.95 20.72 -2.72
CA VAL A 201 2.02 19.26 -2.89
C VAL A 201 0.62 18.68 -2.81
N ASN A 202 -0.14 19.00 -1.76
CA ASN A 202 -1.48 18.47 -1.55
C ASN A 202 -2.42 18.65 -2.76
N ARG A 203 -2.35 19.80 -3.47
CA ARG A 203 -3.19 20.04 -4.66
C ARG A 203 -2.79 19.24 -5.91
N ARG A 204 -1.56 18.72 -5.97
CA ARG A 204 -1.05 17.93 -7.11
C ARG A 204 -1.32 16.44 -6.97
N PHE A 205 -1.83 16.01 -5.82
CA PHE A 205 -2.08 14.61 -5.54
C PHE A 205 -3.56 14.38 -5.29
N VAL A 206 -4.17 13.48 -6.07
CA VAL A 206 -5.48 12.95 -5.74
C VAL A 206 -5.32 11.93 -4.61
N LYS A 207 -6.20 12.01 -3.61
CA LYS A 207 -6.16 11.11 -2.45
C LYS A 207 -7.13 9.96 -2.65
N ILE A 208 -6.60 8.74 -2.58
CA ILE A 208 -7.38 7.52 -2.54
C ILE A 208 -7.26 6.96 -1.12
N LYS A 209 -8.39 6.92 -0.41
CA LYS A 209 -8.49 6.38 0.94
C LYS A 209 -9.58 5.29 0.96
N PRO A 210 -9.20 4.00 0.81
CA PRO A 210 -10.15 2.91 0.93
C PRO A 210 -10.89 2.99 2.27
N GLN A 211 -12.20 2.73 2.24
CA GLN A 211 -12.97 2.68 3.46
C GLN A 211 -12.62 1.42 4.26
N PRO A 212 -12.59 1.50 5.60
CA PRO A 212 -12.51 0.31 6.44
C PRO A 212 -13.68 -0.62 6.16
N LEU A 213 -13.47 -1.93 6.38
CA LEU A 213 -14.54 -2.92 6.35
C LEU A 213 -15.62 -2.54 7.35
N ALA A 214 -16.89 -2.64 6.95
CA ALA A 214 -18.02 -2.30 7.78
C ALA A 214 -18.93 -3.51 8.00
N TYR A 215 -19.46 -3.62 9.22
CA TYR A 215 -20.51 -4.61 9.51
C TYR A 215 -21.75 -4.35 8.68
N GLY A 216 -22.46 -5.42 8.32
CA GLY A 216 -23.66 -5.38 7.48
C GLY A 216 -23.37 -5.17 6.00
N THR A 217 -22.37 -4.35 5.66
CA THR A 217 -21.97 -4.07 4.28
C THR A 217 -21.01 -5.13 3.73
N ASP A 218 -19.96 -5.47 4.48
CA ASP A 218 -18.88 -6.31 3.96
C ASP A 218 -19.01 -7.79 4.33
N ASN A 219 -19.85 -8.15 5.30
CA ASN A 219 -19.96 -9.52 5.81
C ASN A 219 -20.15 -10.55 4.69
N GLY A 220 -21.16 -10.38 3.83
CA GLY A 220 -21.42 -11.34 2.76
C GLY A 220 -20.27 -11.45 1.76
N ARG A 221 -19.60 -10.32 1.45
CA ARG A 221 -18.43 -10.30 0.56
C ARG A 221 -17.24 -11.04 1.16
N ILE A 222 -16.96 -10.82 2.45
CA ILE A 222 -15.89 -11.50 3.17
C ILE A 222 -16.18 -13.00 3.29
N GLU A 223 -17.43 -13.38 3.58
CA GLU A 223 -17.84 -14.79 3.63
C GLU A 223 -17.55 -15.51 2.30
N VAL A 224 -17.93 -14.91 1.17
CA VAL A 224 -17.65 -15.45 -0.17
C VAL A 224 -16.15 -15.57 -0.43
N VAL A 225 -15.36 -14.58 0.01
CA VAL A 225 -13.90 -14.63 -0.12
C VAL A 225 -13.31 -15.78 0.69
N VAL A 226 -13.67 -15.92 1.96
CA VAL A 226 -13.19 -17.00 2.83
C VAL A 226 -13.52 -18.37 2.24
N ARG A 227 -14.76 -18.53 1.75
CA ARG A 227 -15.20 -19.76 1.11
C ARG A 227 -14.38 -20.11 -0.13
N LYS A 228 -14.12 -19.15 -1.02
CA LYS A 228 -13.27 -19.35 -2.21
C LYS A 228 -11.85 -19.77 -1.85
N PHE A 229 -11.30 -19.20 -0.76
CA PHE A 229 -9.96 -19.55 -0.30
C PHE A 229 -9.92 -20.97 0.29
N ALA A 230 -10.94 -21.34 1.08
CA ALA A 230 -11.09 -22.70 1.60
C ALA A 230 -11.26 -23.73 0.46
N GLU A 231 -12.13 -23.46 -0.52
CA GLU A 231 -12.33 -24.29 -1.71
C GLU A 231 -11.02 -24.51 -2.48
N LYS A 232 -10.22 -23.45 -2.68
CA LYS A 232 -8.91 -23.54 -3.35
C LYS A 232 -7.90 -24.37 -2.56
N ALA A 233 -8.05 -24.44 -1.24
CA ALA A 233 -7.27 -25.28 -0.36
C ALA A 233 -7.81 -26.71 -0.20
N GLU A 234 -8.91 -27.04 -0.91
CA GLU A 234 -9.63 -28.31 -0.78
C GLU A 234 -10.18 -28.54 0.64
N LEU A 235 -10.70 -27.46 1.26
CA LEU A 235 -11.40 -27.48 2.53
C LEU A 235 -12.86 -27.05 2.33
N GLU A 236 -13.78 -27.67 3.07
CA GLU A 236 -15.10 -27.10 3.30
C GLU A 236 -14.98 -25.83 4.17
N SER A 237 -16.05 -25.01 4.26
CA SER A 237 -16.02 -23.79 5.05
C SER A 237 -17.30 -23.62 5.86
N ASP A 238 -17.14 -23.68 7.18
CA ASP A 238 -18.21 -23.42 8.15
C ASP A 238 -18.24 -21.95 8.60
N ILE A 239 -17.45 -21.10 7.92
CA ILE A 239 -17.27 -19.69 8.28
C ILE A 239 -18.42 -18.87 7.72
N SER A 240 -19.32 -18.43 8.59
CA SER A 240 -20.46 -17.58 8.25
C SER A 240 -20.90 -16.72 9.43
N GLY A 241 -21.82 -15.78 9.19
CA GLY A 241 -22.51 -15.03 10.25
C GLY A 241 -21.56 -14.32 11.23
N GLU A 242 -21.66 -14.66 12.52
CA GLU A 242 -20.86 -14.03 13.59
C GLU A 242 -19.35 -14.24 13.41
N ILE A 243 -18.92 -15.38 12.88
CA ILE A 243 -17.49 -15.67 12.68
C ILE A 243 -16.88 -14.67 11.70
N VAL A 244 -17.62 -14.27 10.68
CA VAL A 244 -17.20 -13.24 9.73
C VAL A 244 -17.13 -11.86 10.40
N ALA A 245 -18.07 -11.54 11.29
CA ALA A 245 -18.01 -10.30 12.06
C ALA A 245 -16.79 -10.26 13.00
N ARG A 246 -16.49 -11.37 13.68
CA ARG A 246 -15.26 -11.54 14.48
C ARG A 246 -14.01 -11.37 13.62
N LEU A 247 -13.99 -11.93 12.41
CA LEU A 247 -12.89 -11.79 11.47
C LEU A 247 -12.67 -10.33 11.03
N ILE A 248 -13.74 -9.60 10.70
CA ILE A 248 -13.67 -8.17 10.36
C ILE A 248 -13.03 -7.38 11.51
N ARG A 249 -13.44 -7.62 12.75
CA ARG A 249 -12.88 -6.95 13.94
C ARG A 249 -11.44 -7.35 14.21
N ALA A 250 -11.13 -8.65 14.20
CA ALA A 250 -9.77 -9.18 14.39
C ALA A 250 -8.78 -8.59 13.38
N SER A 251 -9.28 -8.24 12.20
CA SER A 251 -8.53 -7.61 11.13
C SER A 251 -8.39 -6.11 11.28
N ARG A 252 -8.83 -5.51 12.41
CA ARG A 252 -8.92 -4.06 12.62
C ARG A 252 -9.64 -3.36 11.47
N PHE A 253 -10.67 -4.01 10.92
CA PHE A 253 -11.43 -3.54 9.77
C PHE A 253 -10.59 -3.34 8.48
N ARG A 254 -9.37 -3.88 8.41
CA ARG A 254 -8.49 -3.78 7.23
C ARG A 254 -8.63 -5.02 6.35
N PHE A 255 -8.90 -4.82 5.06
CA PHE A 255 -9.10 -5.91 4.12
C PHE A 255 -7.88 -6.82 3.99
N GLY A 256 -6.68 -6.27 3.84
CA GLY A 256 -5.46 -7.08 3.74
C GLY A 256 -5.21 -7.96 4.98
N ARG A 257 -5.46 -7.43 6.19
CA ARG A 257 -5.36 -8.19 7.44
C ARG A 257 -6.39 -9.33 7.48
N CYS A 258 -7.60 -9.09 6.96
CA CYS A 258 -8.64 -10.11 6.83
C CYS A 258 -8.21 -11.26 5.93
N ILE A 259 -7.59 -10.96 4.80
CA ILE A 259 -7.05 -11.98 3.89
C ILE A 259 -5.90 -12.75 4.54
N GLU A 260 -4.94 -12.05 5.14
CA GLU A 260 -3.78 -12.69 5.78
C GLU A 260 -4.20 -13.61 6.93
N LEU A 261 -5.14 -13.18 7.78
CA LEU A 261 -5.66 -14.00 8.87
C LEU A 261 -6.44 -15.22 8.35
N THR A 262 -7.19 -15.06 7.26
CA THR A 262 -7.87 -16.17 6.58
C THR A 262 -6.86 -17.20 6.04
N ILE A 263 -5.81 -16.75 5.37
CA ILE A 263 -4.76 -17.64 4.84
C ILE A 263 -4.06 -18.39 5.98
N ARG A 264 -3.81 -17.73 7.12
CA ARG A 264 -3.21 -18.37 8.30
C ARG A 264 -4.13 -19.41 8.92
N ALA A 265 -5.41 -19.11 9.07
CA ALA A 265 -6.39 -20.09 9.56
C ALA A 265 -6.47 -21.31 8.62
N ILE A 266 -6.44 -21.11 7.31
CA ILE A 266 -6.37 -22.22 6.33
C ILE A 266 -5.07 -23.01 6.48
N HIS A 267 -3.93 -22.34 6.64
CA HIS A 267 -2.66 -23.02 6.90
C HIS A 267 -2.75 -23.90 8.16
N THR A 268 -3.32 -23.38 9.25
CA THR A 268 -3.56 -24.15 10.48
C THR A 268 -4.46 -25.37 10.23
N ALA A 269 -5.61 -25.19 9.57
CA ALA A 269 -6.51 -26.30 9.23
C ALA A 269 -5.82 -27.40 8.41
N LEU A 270 -5.01 -27.01 7.42
CA LEU A 270 -4.26 -27.97 6.60
C LEU A 270 -3.18 -28.70 7.41
N MET A 271 -2.52 -28.03 8.35
CA MET A 271 -1.51 -28.61 9.24
C MET A 271 -2.13 -29.61 10.22
N ASP A 272 -3.35 -29.35 10.67
CA ASP A 272 -4.13 -30.23 11.55
C ASP A 272 -4.74 -31.42 10.79
N GLY A 273 -4.66 -31.41 9.44
CA GLY A 273 -5.26 -32.43 8.59
C GLY A 273 -6.79 -32.37 8.56
N ALA A 274 -7.37 -31.21 8.85
CA ALA A 274 -8.80 -30.98 8.85
C ALA A 274 -9.40 -31.08 7.44
N ASP A 275 -10.71 -31.34 7.39
CA ASP A 275 -11.55 -31.39 6.19
C ASP A 275 -12.29 -30.07 5.92
N ALA A 276 -12.47 -29.23 6.94
CA ALA A 276 -13.14 -27.95 6.84
C ALA A 276 -12.44 -26.86 7.65
N LEU A 277 -12.53 -25.63 7.15
CA LEU A 277 -12.13 -24.42 7.84
C LEU A 277 -13.19 -24.01 8.86
N ARG A 278 -12.82 -24.11 10.14
CA ARG A 278 -13.65 -23.79 11.31
C ARG A 278 -13.06 -22.68 12.19
N ILE A 279 -13.84 -22.18 13.15
CA ILE A 279 -13.46 -21.07 14.03
C ILE A 279 -12.20 -21.37 14.86
N GLU A 280 -11.97 -22.61 15.24
CA GLU A 280 -10.83 -23.05 16.05
C GLU A 280 -9.50 -22.71 15.36
N HIS A 281 -9.44 -22.82 14.03
CA HIS A 281 -8.23 -22.47 13.29
C HIS A 281 -7.98 -20.96 13.27
N PHE A 282 -9.03 -20.13 13.32
CA PHE A 282 -8.90 -18.68 13.50
C PHE A 282 -8.45 -18.32 14.92
N GLN A 283 -8.88 -19.07 15.93
CA GLN A 283 -8.44 -18.87 17.31
C GLN A 283 -6.92 -19.06 17.41
N VAL A 284 -6.39 -20.16 16.86
CA VAL A 284 -4.95 -20.45 16.83
C VAL A 284 -4.20 -19.40 16.02
N ALA A 285 -4.65 -19.13 14.78
CA ALA A 285 -3.99 -18.17 13.90
C ALA A 285 -3.95 -16.75 14.50
N PHE A 286 -5.01 -16.33 15.20
CA PHE A 286 -5.04 -15.02 15.86
C PHE A 286 -4.11 -14.95 17.08
N ALA A 287 -4.09 -16.01 17.89
CA ALA A 287 -3.22 -16.07 19.07
C ALA A 287 -1.73 -15.98 18.68
N GLU A 288 -1.33 -16.64 17.59
CA GLU A 288 0.04 -16.56 17.06
C GLU A 288 0.42 -15.16 16.60
N ILE A 289 -0.49 -14.42 15.96
CA ILE A 289 -0.21 -13.08 15.43
C ILE A 289 -0.13 -12.05 16.55
N GLU A 290 -1.09 -12.07 17.48
CA GLU A 290 -1.26 -11.00 18.46
C GLU A 290 -0.54 -11.31 19.79
N SER A 291 0.07 -12.50 19.93
CA SER A 291 0.58 -13.01 21.21
C SER A 291 -0.46 -12.88 22.33
N ALA A 292 -1.74 -13.00 21.96
CA ALA A 292 -2.86 -12.68 22.82
C ALA A 292 -3.15 -13.83 23.79
N ASP A 293 -3.44 -13.48 25.04
CA ASP A 293 -4.07 -14.38 26.00
C ASP A 293 -5.44 -14.84 25.45
N VAL A 294 -5.83 -16.07 25.78
CA VAL A 294 -7.13 -16.67 25.43
C VAL A 294 -8.31 -15.72 25.73
N THR A 295 -8.25 -15.01 26.86
CA THR A 295 -9.29 -14.04 27.28
C THR A 295 -9.42 -12.83 26.36
N LYS A 296 -8.36 -12.50 25.61
CA LYS A 296 -8.31 -11.41 24.63
C LYS A 296 -8.47 -11.89 23.19
N ASN A 297 -8.67 -13.19 22.98
CA ASN A 297 -8.86 -13.74 21.65
C ASN A 297 -10.27 -13.46 21.14
N ILE A 298 -10.36 -12.69 20.05
CA ILE A 298 -11.64 -12.27 19.44
C ILE A 298 -12.47 -13.46 18.93
N PHE A 299 -11.86 -14.62 18.69
CA PHE A 299 -12.57 -15.83 18.24
C PHE A 299 -12.98 -16.76 19.39
N ILE A 300 -12.62 -16.42 20.64
CA ILE A 300 -12.97 -17.20 21.85
C ILE A 300 -13.90 -16.39 22.76
N SER A 301 -13.57 -15.13 23.00
CA SER A 301 -14.28 -14.31 23.99
C SER A 301 -15.76 -14.10 23.62
N PRO A 302 -16.71 -14.24 24.56
CA PRO A 302 -18.12 -13.90 24.34
C PRO A 302 -18.28 -12.39 24.12
N ASP A 303 -17.50 -11.58 24.83
CA ASP A 303 -17.51 -10.11 24.76
C ASP A 303 -16.50 -9.57 23.73
N TRP A 304 -16.25 -10.31 22.66
CA TRP A 304 -15.29 -9.95 21.61
C TRP A 304 -15.55 -8.56 21.02
N GLN A 305 -16.80 -8.08 21.07
CA GLN A 305 -17.20 -6.75 20.64
C GLN A 305 -16.70 -5.60 21.54
N LEU A 306 -16.12 -5.91 22.69
CA LEU A 306 -15.53 -4.93 23.61
C LEU A 306 -13.99 -4.94 23.54
N ILE A 307 -13.39 -5.91 22.85
CA ILE A 307 -11.94 -6.01 22.73
C ILE A 307 -11.44 -4.91 21.81
N GLU A 308 -10.66 -3.99 22.36
CA GLU A 308 -9.94 -2.97 21.61
C GLU A 308 -8.58 -3.52 21.18
N LEU A 309 -8.31 -3.40 19.88
CA LEU A 309 -7.03 -3.76 19.30
C LEU A 309 -6.25 -2.47 19.02
N ALA A 310 -5.08 -2.33 19.63
CA ALA A 310 -4.21 -1.17 19.39
C ALA A 310 -3.77 -1.12 17.92
N ASP A 311 -3.67 0.10 17.40
CA ASP A 311 -3.14 0.42 16.08
C ASP A 311 -2.14 1.58 16.21
N ASP A 312 -0.84 1.27 16.15
CA ASP A 312 0.22 2.22 16.44
C ASP A 312 0.28 3.39 15.42
N ASP A 313 -0.24 3.17 14.21
CA ASP A 313 -0.27 4.17 13.14
C ASP A 313 -1.36 5.24 13.39
N ASP A 314 -2.53 4.83 13.89
CA ASP A 314 -3.65 5.74 14.14
C ASP A 314 -3.35 6.71 15.29
N ALA A 315 -2.72 6.22 16.37
CA ALA A 315 -2.33 7.04 17.51
C ALA A 315 -1.36 8.17 17.11
N LYS A 316 -0.32 7.84 16.33
CA LYS A 316 0.66 8.82 15.83
C LYS A 316 0.06 9.79 14.82
N ALA A 317 -0.82 9.32 13.94
CA ALA A 317 -1.50 10.19 12.98
C ALA A 317 -2.36 11.25 13.68
N LEU A 318 -3.08 10.87 14.75
CA LEU A 318 -3.86 11.80 15.56
C LEU A 318 -2.98 12.85 16.26
N GLU A 319 -1.84 12.47 16.81
CA GLU A 319 -0.87 13.41 17.40
C GLU A 319 -0.34 14.41 16.37
N LEU A 320 0.00 13.94 15.17
CA LEU A 320 0.48 14.79 14.07
C LEU A 320 -0.58 15.80 13.64
N GLN A 321 -1.83 15.36 13.45
CA GLN A 321 -2.94 16.25 13.09
C GLN A 321 -3.22 17.30 14.18
N ALA A 322 -3.18 16.90 15.46
CA ALA A 322 -3.33 17.82 16.58
C ALA A 322 -2.20 18.86 16.61
N SER A 323 -0.96 18.46 16.31
CA SER A 323 0.19 19.37 16.25
C SER A 323 0.13 20.34 15.08
N ALA A 324 -0.36 19.91 13.90
CA ALA A 324 -0.54 20.75 12.73
C ALA A 324 -1.63 21.82 12.94
N ARG A 325 -2.69 21.51 13.70
CA ARG A 325 -3.76 22.45 14.06
C ARG A 325 -3.34 23.48 15.12
N ASN A 326 -2.26 23.25 15.88
CA ASN A 326 -1.88 24.11 17.00
C ASN A 326 -0.35 24.24 17.15
N PRO A 327 0.36 24.91 16.21
CA PRO A 327 1.82 24.95 16.17
C PRO A 327 2.49 25.61 17.40
N ASN A 328 1.74 26.38 18.20
CA ASN A 328 2.27 27.11 19.37
C ASN A 328 2.30 26.31 20.69
N LYS A 329 1.76 25.08 20.78
CA LYS A 329 1.77 24.31 22.04
C LYS A 329 3.12 23.66 22.37
N LYS A 330 3.95 23.32 21.36
CA LYS A 330 5.29 22.72 21.59
C LYS A 330 6.35 23.70 22.12
N LYS A 331 6.12 25.03 22.05
CA LYS A 331 7.08 26.04 22.53
C LYS A 331 7.01 26.34 24.04
N LYS A 332 6.09 25.72 24.79
CA LYS A 332 5.92 25.99 26.24
C LYS A 332 6.47 24.89 27.17
N VAL A 333 7.12 23.85 26.62
CA VAL A 333 7.66 22.73 27.42
C VAL A 333 9.09 22.38 26.97
N ALA A 334 9.91 23.42 26.76
CA ALA A 334 11.36 23.28 26.62
C ALA A 334 12.03 24.15 27.68
#